data_AF-A0A935Y2K8-F1
#
_entry.id   AF-A0A935Y2K8-F1
#
_cell.length_a   1.000
_cell.length_b   1.000
_cell.length_c   1.000
_cell.angle_alpha   90.00
_cell.angle_beta   90.00
_cell.angle_gamma   90.00
#
_symmetry.space_group_name_H-M   'P 1'
#
loop_
_entity.id
_entity.type
_entity.pdbx_description
1 polymer ?
#
loop_
_entity_poly.entity_id
_entity_poly.type
_entity_poly.pdbx_seq_one_letter_code
_entity_poly.pdbx_strand_id
1 'polypeptide(L)'
;MILYRIYKIKDSRDSVLCRILYQAVDSQAPMISCPANVTISCAADTSALIRGFTTATDNCEPTNGIKIMRRDSIVSGACANEKFIYRIWTATDSCGNASNCTQLITTIDTIAPIVRM
;
A
#
# COMPACT_ATOMS: atom_id res chain seq x y z
N MET A 1 -8.00 7.49 -18.73
CA MET A 1 -7.80 7.56 -20.21
C MET A 1 -8.85 8.48 -20.82
N ILE A 2 -8.47 9.39 -21.73
CA ILE A 2 -9.43 10.27 -22.43
C ILE A 2 -9.60 9.76 -23.85
N LEU A 3 -10.81 9.33 -24.17
CA LEU A 3 -11.23 8.99 -25.52
C LEU A 3 -11.99 10.18 -26.09
N TYR A 4 -11.85 10.43 -27.39
CA TYR A 4 -12.65 11.43 -28.06
C TYR A 4 -13.23 10.89 -29.36
N ARG A 5 -14.47 11.28 -29.66
CA ARG A 5 -15.07 11.09 -30.98
C ARG A 5 -15.11 12.42 -31.69
N ILE A 6 -14.58 12.46 -32.91
CA ILE A 6 -14.64 13.63 -33.78
C ILE A 6 -15.86 13.50 -34.68
N TYR A 7 -16.71 14.52 -34.66
CA TYR A 7 -17.83 14.67 -35.57
C TYR A 7 -17.53 15.81 -36.54
N LYS A 8 -17.61 15.52 -37.84
CA LYS A 8 -17.55 16.53 -38.88
C LYS A 8 -18.97 16.98 -39.18
N ILE A 9 -19.31 18.18 -38.75
CA ILE A 9 -20.58 18.83 -39.06
C ILE A 9 -20.32 19.68 -40.30
N LYS A 10 -21.12 19.50 -41.34
CA LYS A 10 -20.93 20.21 -42.60
C LYS A 10 -22.23 20.91 -42.98
N ASP A 11 -22.13 22.18 -43.32
CA ASP A 11 -23.19 22.91 -43.99
C ASP A 11 -22.84 23.08 -45.49
N SER A 12 -23.69 23.81 -46.21
CA SER A 12 -23.51 24.06 -47.66
C SER A 12 -22.21 24.80 -48.04
N ARG A 13 -21.53 25.45 -47.10
CA ARG A 13 -20.39 26.35 -47.34
C ARG A 13 -19.14 25.95 -46.57
N ASP A 14 -19.26 25.30 -45.42
CA ASP A 14 -18.09 24.91 -44.62
C ASP A 14 -18.31 23.63 -43.80
N SER A 15 -17.23 23.10 -43.23
CA SER A 15 -17.26 22.00 -42.28
C SER A 15 -16.50 22.32 -41.00
N VAL A 16 -17.17 22.15 -39.87
CA VAL A 16 -16.60 22.28 -38.52
C VAL A 16 -16.38 20.89 -37.93
N LEU A 17 -15.28 20.73 -37.20
CA LEU A 17 -15.01 19.53 -36.40
C LEU A 17 -15.40 19.80 -34.95
N CYS A 18 -16.40 19.05 -34.45
CA CYS A 18 -16.72 18.99 -33.03
C CYS A 18 -16.07 17.75 -32.40
N ARG A 19 -15.60 17.88 -31.16
CA ARG A 19 -15.06 16.75 -30.38
C ARG A 19 -15.95 16.50 -29.17
N ILE A 20 -16.37 15.26 -28.95
CA ILE A 20 -16.94 14.80 -27.67
C ILE A 20 -15.83 14.10 -26.89
N LEU A 21 -15.63 14.49 -25.64
CA LEU A 21 -14.65 13.88 -24.72
C LEU A 21 -15.36 12.86 -23.82
N TYR A 22 -14.77 11.67 -23.67
CA TYR A 22 -15.18 10.63 -22.75
C TYR A 22 -14.01 10.34 -21.81
N GLN A 23 -14.22 10.46 -20.50
CA GLN A 23 -13.22 10.17 -19.48
C GLN A 23 -13.58 8.87 -18.77
N ALA A 24 -12.70 7.87 -18.88
CA ALA A 24 -12.75 6.71 -17.99
C ALA A 24 -12.08 7.09 -16.67
N VAL A 25 -12.83 6.99 -15.57
CA VAL A 25 -12.36 7.21 -14.20
C VAL A 25 -12.44 5.87 -13.47
N ASP A 26 -11.37 5.52 -12.78
CA ASP A 26 -11.36 4.37 -11.89
C ASP A 26 -11.84 4.77 -10.49
N SER A 27 -12.70 3.93 -9.91
CA SER A 27 -13.26 4.12 -8.57
C SER A 27 -13.05 2.90 -7.67
N GLN A 28 -12.31 1.89 -8.12
CA GLN A 28 -12.01 0.70 -7.34
C GLN A 28 -10.66 0.89 -6.64
N ALA A 29 -10.62 0.50 -5.37
CA ALA A 29 -9.38 0.55 -4.61
C ALA A 29 -8.51 -0.67 -4.94
N PRO A 30 -7.18 -0.53 -4.91
CA PRO A 30 -6.27 -1.64 -5.08
C PRO A 30 -6.52 -2.74 -4.05
N MET A 31 -6.40 -4.00 -4.46
CA MET A 31 -6.33 -5.11 -3.52
C MET A 31 -4.91 -5.22 -2.96
N ILE A 32 -4.78 -5.12 -1.63
CA ILE A 32 -3.50 -5.23 -0.92
C ILE A 32 -3.35 -6.60 -0.26
N SER A 33 -2.18 -7.23 -0.43
CA SER A 33 -1.79 -8.45 0.27
C SER A 33 -0.92 -8.11 1.47
N CYS A 34 -1.45 -8.37 2.66
CA CYS A 34 -0.80 -7.99 3.90
C CYS A 34 0.23 -9.04 4.34
N PRO A 35 1.41 -8.61 4.81
CA PRO A 35 2.36 -9.53 5.43
C PRO A 35 1.78 -10.15 6.71
N ALA A 36 2.15 -11.40 6.99
CA ALA A 36 1.75 -12.08 8.22
C ALA A 36 2.37 -11.41 9.47
N ASN A 37 1.68 -11.55 10.60
CA ASN A 37 2.19 -11.11 11.90
C ASN A 37 3.44 -11.93 12.28
N VAL A 38 4.38 -11.31 12.98
CA VAL A 38 5.65 -11.95 13.37
C VAL A 38 6.02 -11.63 14.80
N THR A 39 6.67 -12.59 15.47
CA THR A 39 7.27 -12.41 16.80
C THR A 39 8.77 -12.57 16.68
N ILE A 40 9.54 -11.63 17.23
CA ILE A 40 10.99 -11.58 17.15
C ILE A 40 11.62 -11.40 18.53
N SER A 41 12.83 -11.92 18.71
CA SER A 41 13.60 -11.71 19.95
C SER A 41 14.18 -10.29 19.98
N CYS A 42 14.25 -9.67 21.16
CA CYS A 42 14.82 -8.33 21.33
C CYS A 42 16.32 -8.24 20.99
N ALA A 43 17.02 -9.37 20.93
CA ALA A 43 18.43 -9.47 20.53
C ALA A 43 18.65 -9.74 19.04
N ALA A 44 17.58 -9.99 18.26
CA ALA A 44 17.69 -10.30 16.84
C ALA A 44 17.89 -9.03 16.00
N ASP A 45 18.73 -9.10 14.96
CA ASP A 45 18.79 -8.05 13.93
C ASP A 45 17.43 -7.97 13.23
N THR A 46 16.70 -6.92 13.56
CA THR A 46 15.33 -6.73 13.12
C THR A 46 15.25 -6.23 11.68
N SER A 47 16.36 -5.80 11.08
CA SER A 47 16.37 -5.10 9.79
C SER A 47 15.86 -5.93 8.61
N ALA A 48 15.97 -7.27 8.65
CA ALA A 48 15.55 -8.16 7.56
C ALA A 48 14.10 -8.65 7.66
N LEU A 49 13.64 -9.03 8.85
CA LEU A 49 12.27 -9.48 9.09
C LEU A 49 11.26 -8.32 9.10
N ILE A 50 11.73 -7.12 9.44
CA ILE A 50 10.99 -5.87 9.28
C ILE A 50 10.83 -5.49 7.79
N ARG A 51 11.55 -6.09 6.83
CA ARG A 51 11.31 -5.83 5.40
C ARG A 51 10.15 -6.64 4.81
N GLY A 52 9.13 -6.96 5.61
CA GLY A 52 7.93 -7.65 5.13
C GLY A 52 7.49 -7.10 3.78
N PHE A 53 7.47 -7.95 2.76
CA PHE A 53 7.06 -7.55 1.41
C PHE A 53 5.55 -7.51 1.38
N THR A 54 4.96 -6.33 1.18
CA THR A 54 3.55 -6.20 0.82
C THR A 54 3.45 -6.09 -0.69
N THR A 55 2.40 -6.64 -1.27
CA THR A 55 2.09 -6.50 -2.69
C THR A 55 0.70 -5.90 -2.84
N ALA A 56 0.45 -5.24 -3.96
CA ALA A 56 -0.86 -4.72 -4.30
C ALA A 56 -1.13 -4.97 -5.80
N THR A 57 -2.39 -5.19 -6.13
CA THR A 57 -2.87 -5.36 -7.50
C THR A 57 -4.14 -4.56 -7.70
N ASP A 58 -4.34 -4.07 -8.90
CA ASP A 58 -5.53 -3.33 -9.27
C ASP A 58 -6.07 -3.86 -10.60
N ASN A 59 -7.38 -3.76 -10.83
CA ASN A 59 -8.03 -4.28 -12.04
C ASN A 59 -7.92 -3.33 -13.24
N CYS A 60 -7.64 -2.05 -12.99
CA CYS A 60 -7.49 -1.02 -14.01
C CYS A 60 -6.05 -0.53 -14.15
N GLU A 61 -5.19 -0.80 -13.16
CA GLU A 61 -3.80 -0.37 -13.15
C GLU A 61 -2.78 -1.51 -13.02
N PRO A 62 -1.69 -1.51 -13.82
CA PRO A 62 -0.56 -2.41 -13.58
C PRO A 62 0.11 -2.14 -12.23
N THR A 63 0.72 -3.17 -11.64
CA THR A 63 1.33 -3.11 -10.30
C THR A 63 2.38 -2.00 -10.13
N ASN A 64 3.05 -1.57 -11.21
CA ASN A 64 4.04 -0.49 -11.17
C ASN A 64 3.43 0.92 -11.05
N GLY A 65 2.13 1.09 -11.33
CA GLY A 65 1.39 2.32 -11.12
C GLY A 65 0.90 2.50 -9.68
N ILE A 66 0.80 1.40 -8.93
CA ILE A 66 0.34 1.41 -7.54
C ILE A 66 1.48 1.86 -6.62
N LYS A 67 1.25 2.95 -5.90
CA LYS A 67 2.17 3.46 -4.88
C LYS A 67 1.90 2.77 -3.55
N ILE A 68 2.94 2.18 -2.95
CA ILE A 68 2.87 1.56 -1.63
C ILE A 68 3.63 2.41 -0.62
N MET A 69 2.97 2.76 0.48
CA MET A 69 3.54 3.50 1.60
C MET A 69 3.43 2.69 2.90
N ARG A 70 4.34 2.97 3.83
CA ARG A 70 4.45 2.28 5.12
C ARG A 70 4.56 3.29 6.25
N ARG A 71 3.83 3.04 7.34
CA ARG A 71 3.92 3.79 8.60
C ARG A 71 3.98 2.81 9.76
N ASP A 72 4.83 3.08 10.74
CA ASP A 72 4.90 2.29 11.97
C ASP A 72 4.38 3.10 13.16
N SER A 73 3.74 2.39 14.09
CA SER A 73 3.43 2.87 15.43
C SER A 73 3.96 1.86 16.45
N ILE A 74 4.68 2.33 17.46
CA ILE A 74 5.35 1.48 18.44
C ILE A 74 4.69 1.70 19.80
N VAL A 75 4.33 0.60 20.45
CA VAL A 75 3.75 0.57 21.79
C VAL A 75 4.64 -0.32 22.66
N SER A 76 5.03 0.18 23.83
CA SER A 76 5.75 -0.64 24.81
C SER A 76 4.82 -1.71 25.40
N GLY A 77 5.34 -2.92 25.55
CA GLY A 77 4.63 -4.01 26.22
C GLY A 77 4.67 -3.91 27.74
N ALA A 78 4.16 -4.95 28.39
CA ALA A 78 4.10 -5.01 29.85
C ALA A 78 5.47 -5.36 30.45
N CYS A 79 6.28 -6.12 29.71
CA CYS A 79 7.61 -6.54 30.13
C CYS A 79 8.70 -5.60 29.63
N ALA A 80 9.82 -5.53 30.37
CA ALA A 80 11.04 -4.89 29.87
C ALA A 80 11.44 -5.55 28.53
N ASN A 81 11.76 -4.72 27.54
CA ASN A 81 12.11 -5.13 26.17
C ASN A 81 10.96 -5.72 25.32
N GLU A 82 9.74 -5.80 25.85
CA GLU A 82 8.56 -6.13 25.05
C GLU A 82 8.06 -4.90 24.30
N LYS A 83 7.80 -5.03 22.99
CA LYS A 83 7.24 -3.96 22.15
C LYS A 83 6.30 -4.53 21.11
N PHE A 84 5.25 -3.79 20.81
CA PHE A 84 4.33 -4.04 19.71
C PHE A 84 4.56 -2.97 18.64
N ILE A 85 4.90 -3.39 17.43
CA ILE A 85 5.04 -2.51 16.28
C ILE A 85 3.86 -2.79 15.35
N TYR A 86 2.94 -1.83 15.27
CA TYR A 86 1.83 -1.83 14.32
C TYR A 86 2.29 -1.16 13.05
N ARG A 87 2.43 -1.96 12.00
CA ARG A 87 2.82 -1.51 10.68
C ARG A 87 1.63 -1.39 9.77
N ILE A 88 1.34 -0.18 9.32
CA ILE A 88 0.26 0.13 8.40
C ILE A 88 0.87 0.26 7.00
N TRP A 89 0.38 -0.55 6.08
CA TRP A 89 0.63 -0.44 4.65
C TRP A 89 -0.54 0.27 3.98
N THR A 90 -0.24 1.14 3.04
CA THR A 90 -1.25 1.85 2.23
C THR A 90 -0.88 1.71 0.77
N ALA A 91 -1.76 1.13 -0.03
CA ALA A 91 -1.66 1.09 -1.48
C ALA A 91 -2.56 2.19 -2.06
N THR A 92 -2.05 2.94 -3.03
CA THR A 92 -2.77 4.02 -3.71
C THR A 92 -2.54 3.91 -5.21
N ASP A 93 -3.61 3.87 -5.99
CA ASP A 93 -3.56 3.89 -7.45
C ASP A 93 -3.29 5.31 -7.99
N SER A 94 -3.13 5.44 -9.30
CA SER A 94 -2.95 6.75 -9.96
C SER A 94 -4.21 7.61 -10.02
N CYS A 95 -5.40 7.04 -9.78
CA CYS A 95 -6.67 7.75 -9.72
C CYS A 95 -6.98 8.30 -8.32
N GLY A 96 -6.21 7.91 -7.30
CA GLY A 96 -6.36 8.32 -5.91
C GLY A 96 -7.16 7.35 -5.04
N ASN A 97 -7.60 6.19 -5.55
CA ASN A 97 -8.23 5.18 -4.71
C ASN A 97 -7.18 4.50 -3.83
N ALA A 98 -7.54 4.19 -2.59
CA ALA A 98 -6.60 3.66 -1.61
C ALA A 98 -7.18 2.52 -0.79
N SER A 99 -6.31 1.57 -0.43
CA SER A 99 -6.58 0.51 0.53
C SER A 99 -5.47 0.44 1.57
N ASN A 100 -5.79 -0.12 2.73
CA ASN A 100 -4.84 -0.24 3.83
C ASN A 100 -4.88 -1.64 4.44
N CYS A 101 -3.78 -2.02 5.08
CA CYS A 101 -3.70 -3.24 5.85
C CYS A 101 -2.66 -3.10 6.96
N THR A 102 -2.82 -3.85 8.06
CA THR A 102 -1.95 -3.75 9.23
C THR A 102 -1.26 -5.07 9.54
N GLN A 103 0.06 -5.02 9.75
CA GLN A 103 0.88 -6.11 10.26
C GLN A 103 1.27 -5.82 11.72
N LEU A 104 1.13 -6.82 12.59
CA LEU A 104 1.63 -6.78 13.97
C LEU A 104 2.99 -7.46 14.06
N ILE A 105 3.97 -6.74 14.63
CA ILE A 105 5.29 -7.27 14.94
C ILE A 105 5.49 -7.18 16.46
N THR A 106 5.68 -8.32 17.11
CA THR A 106 5.89 -8.39 18.56
C THR A 106 7.36 -8.65 18.85
N THR A 107 7.98 -7.84 19.71
CA THR A 107 9.33 -8.10 20.22
C THR A 107 9.23 -8.66 21.63
N ILE A 108 9.91 -9.77 21.91
CA ILE A 108 9.96 -10.40 23.24
C ILE A 108 11.40 -10.66 23.67
N ASP A 109 11.67 -10.63 24.98
CA ASP A 109 12.93 -11.14 25.51
C ASP A 109 12.85 -12.66 25.68
N THR A 110 13.79 -13.37 25.05
CA THR A 110 13.88 -14.83 25.11
C THR A 110 15.15 -15.29 25.82
N ILE A 111 15.97 -14.38 26.34
CA ILE A 111 17.25 -14.69 26.96
C ILE A 111 17.08 -14.69 28.48
N ALA A 112 17.28 -15.85 29.11
CA ALA A 112 17.26 -15.96 30.55
C ALA A 112 18.46 -15.21 31.19
N PRO A 113 18.28 -14.57 32.36
CA PRO A 113 19.38 -13.91 33.06
C PRO A 113 20.41 -14.95 33.56
N ILE A 114 21.70 -14.62 33.44
CA ILE A 114 22.79 -15.44 33.97
C ILE A 114 23.18 -14.91 35.35
N VAL A 115 23.04 -15.72 36.38
CA VAL A 115 23.60 -15.43 37.71
C VAL A 115 25.09 -15.76 37.68
N ARG A 116 25.95 -14.77 37.94
CA ARG A 116 27.38 -14.99 38.17
C ARG A 116 27.63 -15.09 39.67
N MET A 117 28.27 -16.18 40.08
CA MET A 117 28.77 -16.40 41.43
C MET A 117 30.11 -15.70 41.62
#